data_AF-A0A5C7ITL3-F1
#
_entry.id   AF-A0A5C7ITL3-F1
#
_cell.length_a   1.000
_cell.length_b   1.000
_cell.length_c   1.000
_cell.angle_alpha   90.00
_cell.angle_beta   90.00
_cell.angle_gamma   90.00
#
_symmetry.space_group_name_H-M   'P 1'
#
loop_
_entity.id
_entity.type
_entity.pdbx_description
1 polymer ?
#
loop_
_entity_poly.entity_id
_entity_poly.type
_entity_poly.pdbx_seq_one_letter_code
_entity_poly.pdbx_strand_id
1 'polypeptide(L)'
;MVIRRFQERKDECGKWKTEIPPNVSSKVLKASKESRILRMINAGDGDYELFEYTRTYVVKLGSFTCDCVAATSVIPPPIKRQPGRPKLQRKRELSEKPRETRSSSVVCQAYKQFGHNKRSCSKSNQSNKKRCALFQRKTQSQGSASSPQPLSQT
;
A
#
# COMPACT_ATOMS: atom_id res chain seq x y z
N MET A 1 31.07 -18.42 -27.18
CA MET A 1 30.45 -19.33 -26.19
C MET A 1 29.50 -18.57 -25.27
N VAL A 2 28.23 -18.97 -25.24
CA VAL A 2 27.14 -18.27 -24.51
C VAL A 2 27.26 -18.42 -23.00
N ILE A 3 27.77 -19.55 -22.52
CA ILE A 3 27.86 -19.92 -21.09
C ILE A 3 28.78 -18.97 -20.30
N ARG A 4 29.93 -18.57 -20.86
CA ARG A 4 30.90 -17.68 -20.20
C ARG A 4 30.29 -16.30 -19.86
N ARG A 5 29.50 -15.73 -20.79
CA ARG A 5 28.82 -14.44 -20.61
C ARG A 5 27.73 -14.47 -19.54
N PHE A 6 27.16 -15.64 -19.24
CA PHE A 6 26.19 -15.79 -18.14
C PHE A 6 26.90 -15.81 -16.79
N GLN A 7 28.04 -16.49 -16.70
CA GLN A 7 28.83 -16.54 -15.48
C GLN A 7 29.42 -15.16 -15.14
N GLU A 8 29.97 -14.45 -16.12
CA GLU A 8 30.49 -13.08 -15.95
C GLU A 8 29.42 -12.13 -15.40
N ARG A 9 28.21 -12.13 -15.98
CA ARG A 9 27.09 -11.33 -15.48
C ARG A 9 26.67 -11.71 -14.06
N LYS A 10 26.74 -13.00 -13.70
CA LYS A 10 26.43 -13.48 -12.35
C LYS A 10 27.46 -12.98 -11.33
N ASP A 11 28.74 -13.06 -11.68
CA ASP A 11 29.83 -12.60 -10.82
C ASP A 11 29.81 -11.06 -10.68
N GLU A 12 29.39 -10.34 -11.72
CA GLU A 12 29.14 -8.89 -11.67
C GLU A 12 27.97 -8.53 -10.74
N CYS A 13 26.86 -9.26 -10.79
CA CYS A 13 25.75 -9.08 -9.86
C CYS A 13 26.19 -9.26 -8.40
N GLY A 14 27.07 -10.23 -8.12
CA GLY A 14 27.60 -10.46 -6.77
C GLY A 14 28.43 -9.30 -6.22
N LYS A 15 28.94 -8.42 -7.08
CA LYS A 15 29.70 -7.22 -6.68
C LYS A 15 28.80 -6.03 -6.34
N TRP A 16 27.50 -6.12 -6.61
CA TRP A 16 26.58 -5.02 -6.34
C TRP A 16 26.25 -4.92 -4.86
N LYS A 17 26.23 -3.68 -4.35
CA LYS A 17 25.87 -3.38 -2.96
C LYS A 17 24.36 -3.42 -2.70
N THR A 18 23.56 -3.23 -3.75
CA THR A 18 22.10 -3.15 -3.70
C THR A 18 21.48 -4.35 -4.39
N GLU A 19 20.29 -4.75 -3.96
CA GLU A 19 19.53 -5.84 -4.60
C GLU A 19 19.07 -5.50 -6.03
N ILE A 20 19.10 -4.21 -6.39
CA ILE A 20 18.69 -3.69 -7.69
C ILE A 20 19.92 -3.41 -8.56
N PRO A 21 19.90 -3.76 -9.86
CA PRO A 21 20.94 -3.36 -10.81
C PRO A 21 21.24 -1.86 -10.78
N PRO A 22 22.51 -1.44 -10.86
CA PRO A 22 22.89 -0.03 -10.77
C PRO A 22 22.22 0.85 -11.83
N ASN A 23 21.99 0.32 -13.04
CA ASN A 23 21.27 1.02 -14.12
C ASN A 23 19.76 1.19 -13.81
N VAL A 24 19.15 0.21 -13.14
CA VAL A 24 17.75 0.32 -12.70
C VAL A 24 17.65 1.26 -11.50
N SER A 25 18.56 1.11 -10.54
CA SER A 25 18.65 1.97 -9.35
C SER A 25 18.83 3.44 -9.75
N SER A 26 19.72 3.75 -10.68
CA SER A 26 19.90 5.13 -11.17
C SER A 26 18.65 5.69 -11.84
N LYS A 27 17.94 4.89 -12.63
CA LYS A 27 16.64 5.28 -13.24
C LYS A 27 15.57 5.53 -12.18
N VAL A 28 15.47 4.67 -11.17
CA VAL A 28 14.52 4.82 -10.06
C VAL A 28 14.83 6.07 -9.26
N LEU A 29 16.10 6.32 -8.91
CA LEU A 29 16.51 7.51 -8.17
C LEU A 29 16.25 8.80 -8.97
N LYS A 30 16.50 8.77 -10.29
CA LYS A 30 16.17 9.89 -11.19
C LYS A 30 14.67 10.15 -11.22
N ALA A 31 13.86 9.14 -11.51
CA ALA A 31 12.40 9.26 -11.53
C ALA A 31 11.84 9.69 -10.17
N SER A 32 12.41 9.18 -9.07
CA SER A 32 12.04 9.57 -7.70
C SER A 32 12.38 11.01 -7.37
N LYS A 33 13.46 11.57 -7.93
CA LYS A 33 13.83 12.98 -7.77
C LYS A 33 12.93 13.88 -8.61
N GLU A 34 12.64 13.48 -9.85
CA GLU A 34 11.78 14.21 -10.78
C GLU A 34 10.31 14.17 -10.35
N SER A 35 9.85 13.11 -9.69
CA SER A 35 8.48 12.98 -9.19
C SER A 35 8.22 13.72 -7.88
N ARG A 36 9.25 14.33 -7.27
CA ARG A 36 9.05 15.07 -6.02
C ARG A 36 8.22 16.32 -6.30
N ILE A 37 7.09 16.42 -5.62
CA ILE A 37 6.21 17.59 -5.63
C ILE A 37 6.94 18.83 -5.10
N LEU A 38 7.86 18.63 -4.15
CA LEU A 38 8.64 19.68 -3.52
C LEU A 38 10.11 19.61 -3.96
N ARG A 39 10.63 20.71 -4.49
CA ARG A 39 12.06 20.87 -4.79
C ARG A 39 12.74 21.60 -3.63
N MET A 40 13.76 20.98 -3.04
CA MET A 40 14.55 21.57 -1.96
C MET A 40 15.76 22.33 -2.53
N ILE A 41 15.92 23.58 -2.08
CA ILE A 41 17.06 24.46 -2.39
C ILE A 41 17.76 24.78 -1.06
N ASN A 42 19.08 24.68 -1.02
CA ASN A 42 19.86 25.04 0.17
C ASN A 42 20.21 26.53 0.11
N ALA A 43 19.88 27.27 1.17
CA ALA A 43 20.11 28.71 1.28
C ALA A 43 21.33 29.07 2.16
N GLY A 44 22.04 28.07 2.70
CA GLY A 44 23.12 28.26 3.67
C GLY A 44 22.66 28.14 5.13
N ASP A 45 23.60 27.95 6.04
CA ASP A 45 23.40 27.99 7.52
C ASP A 45 22.28 27.11 8.09
N GLY A 46 21.95 26.00 7.42
CA GLY A 46 20.90 25.08 7.84
C GLY A 46 19.49 25.51 7.44
N ASP A 47 19.37 26.55 6.62
CA ASP A 47 18.13 27.04 6.04
C ASP A 47 17.92 26.48 4.63
N TYR A 48 16.68 26.09 4.35
CA TYR A 48 16.26 25.44 3.12
C TYR A 48 14.96 26.04 2.62
N GLU A 49 14.90 26.29 1.33
CA GLU A 49 13.70 26.73 0.63
C GLU A 49 13.09 25.53 -0.10
N LEU A 50 11.85 25.17 0.25
CA LEU A 50 11.07 24.16 -0.43
C LEU A 50 10.13 24.84 -1.41
N PHE A 51 10.29 24.56 -2.70
CA PHE A 51 9.44 25.08 -3.76
C PHE A 51 8.40 24.01 -4.14
N GLU A 52 7.14 24.27 -3.82
CA GLU A 52 5.96 23.68 -4.45
C GLU A 52 5.52 24.63 -5.58
N TYR A 53 4.97 24.12 -6.68
CA TYR A 53 4.63 24.91 -7.89
C TYR A 53 4.00 26.30 -7.66
N THR A 54 3.30 26.50 -6.55
CA THR A 54 2.64 27.76 -6.17
C THR A 54 3.05 28.32 -4.80
N ARG A 55 3.88 27.60 -4.02
CA ARG A 55 4.19 27.96 -2.63
C ARG A 55 5.65 27.67 -2.30
N THR A 56 6.28 28.62 -1.62
CA THR A 56 7.62 28.46 -1.06
C THR A 56 7.51 28.29 0.46
N TYR A 57 8.11 27.25 1.00
CA TYR A 57 8.21 27.05 2.45
C TYR A 57 9.66 27.22 2.88
N VAL A 58 9.88 27.98 3.95
CA VAL A 58 11.18 28.09 4.59
C VAL A 58 11.28 27.02 5.68
N VAL A 59 12.33 26.21 5.63
CA VAL A 59 12.62 25.18 6.63
C VAL A 59 14.00 25.44 7.20
N LYS A 60 14.07 25.69 8.50
CA LYS A 60 15.32 25.90 9.21
C LYS A 60 15.63 24.67 10.05
N LEU A 61 16.56 23.84 9.60
CA LEU A 61 16.91 22.58 10.26
C LEU A 61 17.59 22.81 11.61
N GLY A 62 18.43 23.84 11.74
CA GLY A 62 19.15 24.14 12.98
C GLY A 62 18.23 24.54 14.15
N SER A 63 17.07 25.11 13.85
CA SER A 63 16.05 25.47 14.84
C SER A 63 14.85 24.52 14.84
N PHE A 64 14.86 23.48 13.99
CA PHE A 64 13.73 22.58 13.77
C PHE A 64 12.40 23.31 13.49
N THR A 65 12.46 24.44 12.78
CA THR A 65 11.28 25.23 12.43
C THR A 65 10.91 25.02 10.95
N CYS A 66 9.62 24.92 10.68
CA CYS A 66 9.08 24.76 9.33
C CYS A 66 7.91 25.70 9.16
N ASP A 67 7.86 26.41 8.04
CA ASP A 67 6.77 27.31 7.66
C ASP A 67 5.52 26.56 7.13
N CYS A 68 5.51 25.23 7.30
CA CYS A 68 4.38 24.39 6.93
C CYS A 68 3.21 24.64 7.89
N VAL A 69 2.16 25.32 7.39
CA VAL A 69 0.87 25.45 8.06
C VAL A 69 0.36 24.05 8.42
N ALA A 70 0.12 23.82 9.70
CA ALA A 70 -0.24 22.53 10.26
C ALA A 70 -1.34 21.83 9.45
N ALA A 71 -0.97 20.66 8.91
CA ALA A 71 -1.77 19.59 8.35
C ALA A 71 -3.28 19.87 8.21
N THR A 72 -3.71 20.34 7.04
CA THR A 72 -5.04 19.97 6.56
C THR A 72 -5.03 18.46 6.36
N SER A 73 -5.85 17.72 7.10
CA SER A 73 -6.07 16.29 6.89
C SER A 73 -6.35 16.04 5.41
N VAL A 74 -5.39 15.46 4.69
CA VAL A 74 -5.56 15.12 3.28
C VAL A 74 -6.61 14.02 3.22
N ILE A 75 -7.84 14.40 2.90
CA ILE A 75 -8.93 13.45 2.69
C ILE A 75 -8.52 12.61 1.47
N PRO A 76 -8.38 11.29 1.60
CA PRO A 76 -7.97 10.46 0.48
C PRO A 76 -9.00 10.60 -0.65
N PRO A 77 -8.56 10.76 -1.91
CA PRO A 77 -9.47 10.90 -3.03
C PRO A 77 -10.41 9.69 -3.09
N PRO A 78 -11.72 9.90 -3.29
CA PRO A 78 -12.70 8.81 -3.31
C PRO A 78 -12.38 7.84 -4.45
N ILE A 79 -11.94 6.63 -4.09
CA ILE A 79 -11.56 5.59 -5.05
C ILE A 79 -12.85 5.03 -5.69
N LYS A 80 -13.08 5.32 -6.98
CA LYS A 80 -14.09 4.64 -7.77
C LYS A 80 -13.50 3.33 -8.32
N ARG A 81 -14.12 2.20 -7.99
CA ARG A 81 -13.78 0.92 -8.65
C ARG A 81 -14.20 1.02 -10.11
N GLN A 82 -13.24 0.91 -11.02
CA GLN A 82 -13.55 0.83 -12.45
C GLN A 82 -14.43 -0.40 -12.70
N PRO A 83 -15.40 -0.33 -13.63
CA PRO A 83 -16.13 -1.50 -14.09
C PRO A 83 -15.12 -2.58 -14.49
N GLY A 84 -15.28 -3.79 -13.95
CA GLY A 84 -14.43 -4.92 -14.34
C GLY A 84 -14.53 -5.16 -15.85
N ARG A 85 -13.46 -5.68 -16.46
CA ARG A 85 -13.46 -6.07 -17.88
C ARG A 85 -14.74 -6.86 -18.20
N PRO A 86 -15.57 -6.40 -19.15
CA PRO A 86 -16.75 -7.15 -19.57
C PRO A 86 -16.35 -8.56 -19.95
N LYS A 87 -17.05 -9.57 -19.42
CA LYS A 87 -16.80 -10.96 -19.81
C LYS A 87 -17.12 -11.10 -21.29
N LEU A 88 -16.10 -11.36 -22.11
CA LEU A 88 -16.29 -11.70 -23.51
C LEU A 88 -16.96 -13.09 -23.58
N GLN A 89 -18.27 -13.13 -23.82
CA GLN A 89 -18.96 -14.36 -24.20
C GLN A 89 -19.17 -14.33 -25.71
N ARG A 90 -18.74 -15.40 -26.41
CA ARG A 90 -19.04 -15.59 -27.82
C ARG A 90 -20.56 -15.75 -28.00
N LYS A 91 -21.15 -15.10 -29.01
CA LYS A 91 -22.53 -15.38 -29.45
C LYS A 91 -22.61 -16.81 -29.98
N ARG A 92 -23.57 -17.59 -29.48
CA ARG A 92 -23.81 -18.98 -29.90
C ARG A 92 -24.81 -18.99 -31.05
N GLU A 93 -24.64 -19.93 -31.99
CA GLU A 93 -25.60 -20.15 -33.07
C GLU A 93 -26.87 -20.82 -32.53
N LEU A 94 -28.00 -20.68 -33.24
CA LEU A 94 -29.32 -21.21 -32.81
C LEU A 94 -29.35 -22.73 -32.58
N SER A 95 -28.43 -23.48 -33.22
CA SER A 95 -28.30 -24.94 -33.07
C SER A 95 -27.35 -25.37 -31.95
N GLU A 96 -26.63 -24.42 -31.33
CA GLU A 96 -25.60 -24.72 -30.35
C GLU A 96 -26.19 -24.84 -28.94
N LYS A 97 -25.90 -25.93 -28.23
CA LYS A 97 -26.44 -26.20 -26.89
C LYS A 97 -26.17 -25.02 -25.94
N PRO A 98 -27.10 -24.63 -25.05
CA PRO A 98 -26.89 -23.57 -24.06
C PRO A 98 -25.71 -23.82 -23.14
N ARG A 99 -25.20 -22.77 -22.49
CA ARG A 99 -24.10 -22.90 -21.54
C ARG A 99 -24.61 -23.65 -20.30
N GLU A 100 -24.09 -24.85 -20.07
CA GLU A 100 -24.36 -25.57 -18.84
C GLU A 100 -23.77 -24.77 -17.68
N THR A 101 -24.66 -24.23 -16.84
CA THR A 101 -24.28 -23.52 -15.64
C THR A 101 -24.29 -24.57 -14.54
N ARG A 102 -23.14 -24.90 -13.94
CA ARG A 102 -23.12 -25.76 -12.75
C ARG A 102 -24.10 -25.14 -11.74
N SER A 103 -25.09 -25.90 -11.29
CA SER A 103 -26.01 -25.43 -10.24
C SER A 103 -25.18 -25.21 -8.98
N SER A 104 -24.83 -23.94 -8.71
CA SER A 104 -24.06 -23.55 -7.55
C SER A 104 -24.96 -23.54 -6.31
N SER A 105 -25.56 -24.69 -6.02
CA SER A 105 -26.30 -24.87 -4.79
C SER A 105 -25.26 -24.95 -3.67
N VAL A 106 -24.99 -23.80 -3.05
CA VAL A 106 -24.05 -23.73 -1.92
C VAL A 106 -24.64 -24.53 -0.77
N VAL A 107 -24.04 -25.69 -0.49
CA VAL A 107 -24.43 -26.58 0.61
C VAL A 107 -23.45 -26.43 1.77
N CYS A 108 -23.99 -26.26 2.98
CA CYS A 108 -23.20 -26.20 4.18
C CYS A 108 -22.64 -27.60 4.51
N GLN A 109 -21.32 -27.79 4.51
CA GLN A 109 -20.74 -29.09 4.87
C GLN A 109 -21.02 -29.52 6.33
N ALA A 110 -21.38 -28.60 7.23
CA ALA A 110 -21.68 -28.92 8.63
C ALA A 110 -23.11 -29.44 8.86
N TYR A 111 -24.11 -28.87 8.16
CA TYR A 111 -25.53 -29.21 8.37
C TYR A 111 -26.25 -29.66 7.11
N LYS A 112 -25.52 -29.74 5.99
CA LYS A 112 -25.97 -30.16 4.65
C LYS A 112 -27.18 -29.39 4.12
N GLN A 113 -27.43 -28.19 4.66
CA GLN A 113 -28.49 -27.28 4.22
C GLN A 113 -28.00 -26.39 3.08
N PHE A 114 -28.92 -26.09 2.16
CA PHE A 114 -28.67 -25.19 1.04
C PHE A 114 -28.65 -23.71 1.48
N GLY A 115 -28.05 -22.85 0.66
CA GLY A 115 -28.09 -21.39 0.82
C GLY A 115 -26.94 -20.77 1.63
N HIS A 116 -26.06 -21.56 2.25
CA HIS A 116 -24.89 -21.05 2.97
C HIS A 116 -23.75 -22.07 3.02
N ASN A 117 -22.52 -21.63 3.23
CA ASN A 117 -21.36 -22.50 3.37
C ASN A 117 -20.99 -22.71 4.85
N LYS A 118 -20.09 -23.65 5.15
CA LYS A 118 -19.66 -23.95 6.54
C LYS A 118 -19.07 -22.73 7.26
N ARG A 119 -18.44 -21.80 6.53
CA ARG A 119 -17.82 -20.59 7.12
C ARG A 119 -18.87 -19.58 7.56
N SER A 120 -19.95 -19.42 6.79
CA SER A 120 -21.05 -18.50 7.07
C SER A 120 -22.22 -19.14 7.83
N CYS A 121 -22.02 -20.35 8.37
CA CYS A 121 -23.08 -21.04 9.08
C CYS A 121 -23.34 -20.39 10.45
N SER A 122 -24.60 -20.06 10.72
CA SER A 122 -25.04 -19.44 11.98
C SER A 122 -24.89 -20.36 13.19
N LYS A 123 -24.95 -21.69 12.98
CA LYS A 123 -25.00 -22.69 14.05
C LYS A 123 -23.62 -23.19 14.53
N SER A 124 -22.56 -23.01 13.73
CA SER A 124 -21.21 -23.52 14.06
C SER A 124 -20.22 -22.45 14.56
N ASN A 125 -20.69 -21.22 14.82
CA ASN A 125 -19.82 -20.04 15.02
C ASN A 125 -19.74 -19.53 16.48
N GLN A 126 -19.73 -20.41 17.49
CA GLN A 126 -19.38 -19.96 18.85
C GLN A 126 -17.88 -19.69 19.03
N SER A 127 -16.98 -20.30 18.26
CA SER A 127 -15.53 -20.18 18.45
C SER A 127 -14.82 -19.14 17.56
N ASN A 128 -15.38 -18.77 16.39
CA ASN A 128 -14.72 -17.83 15.46
C ASN A 128 -15.10 -16.36 15.63
N LYS A 129 -16.12 -16.02 16.44
CA LYS A 129 -16.49 -14.62 16.72
C LYS A 129 -15.34 -13.84 17.39
N LYS A 130 -14.42 -14.55 18.06
CA LYS A 130 -13.23 -13.98 18.73
C LYS A 130 -12.06 -13.63 17.79
N ARG A 131 -11.98 -14.19 16.58
CA ARG A 131 -10.84 -13.94 15.67
C ARG A 131 -10.94 -12.64 14.87
N CYS A 132 -12.14 -12.24 14.42
CA CYS A 132 -12.31 -10.95 13.73
C CYS A 132 -12.17 -9.75 14.68
N ALA A 133 -12.56 -9.88 15.96
CA ALA A 133 -12.38 -8.82 16.94
C ALA A 133 -10.92 -8.60 17.36
N LEU A 134 -10.09 -9.65 17.34
CA LEU A 134 -8.66 -9.54 17.70
C LEU A 134 -7.83 -8.85 16.61
N PHE A 135 -8.20 -9.00 15.33
CA PHE A 135 -7.48 -8.37 14.22
C PHE A 135 -7.73 -6.84 14.14
N GLN A 136 -8.89 -6.37 14.61
CA GLN A 136 -9.20 -4.92 14.68
C GLN A 136 -8.53 -4.23 15.88
N ARG A 137 -8.14 -4.96 16.93
CA ARG A 137 -7.51 -4.39 18.14
C ARG A 137 -5.99 -4.24 18.04
N LYS A 138 -5.31 -5.02 17.20
CA LYS A 138 -3.83 -5.02 17.12
C LYS A 138 -3.25 -3.78 16.41
N THR A 139 -4.10 -2.94 15.80
CA THR A 139 -3.69 -1.70 15.14
C THR A 139 -3.84 -0.45 16.01
N GLN A 140 -4.14 -0.57 17.31
CA GLN A 140 -4.37 0.58 18.20
C GLN A 140 -3.53 0.61 19.50
N SER A 141 -2.50 -0.24 19.68
CA SER A 141 -1.77 -0.33 20.97
C SER A 141 -0.25 -0.09 20.89
N GLN A 142 0.21 0.81 20.03
CA GLN A 142 1.56 1.39 20.15
C GLN A 142 1.44 2.90 19.98
N GLY A 143 1.16 3.59 21.09
CA GLY A 143 0.92 5.03 21.13
C GLY A 143 0.47 5.50 22.50
N SER A 144 1.13 5.09 23.59
CA SER A 144 0.97 5.76 24.88
C SER A 144 2.20 6.66 25.10
N ALA A 145 2.05 7.94 24.77
CA ALA A 145 2.97 8.98 25.20
C ALA A 145 2.74 9.24 26.70
N SER A 146 3.76 9.00 27.51
CA SER A 146 3.78 9.44 28.91
C SER A 146 4.11 10.93 28.95
N SER A 147 3.20 11.71 29.52
CA SER A 147 3.31 13.16 29.74
C SER A 147 4.01 13.43 31.08
N PRO A 148 5.08 14.25 31.15
CA PRO A 148 5.59 14.75 32.43
C PRO A 148 4.81 15.98 32.90
N GLN A 149 4.40 15.96 34.17
CA GLN A 149 3.70 17.02 34.89
C GLN A 149 4.58 18.28 35.06
N PRO A 150 3.99 19.48 35.19
CA PRO A 150 4.72 20.71 35.49
C PRO A 150 5.09 20.82 36.97
N LEU A 151 6.36 21.07 37.29
CA LEU A 151 6.78 21.43 38.64
C LEU A 151 6.68 22.95 38.83
N SER A 152 6.03 23.32 39.93
CA SER A 152 5.77 24.66 40.43
C SER A 152 7.01 25.44 40.83
N GLN A 153 6.87 26.77 40.75
CA GLN A 153 7.77 27.80 41.27
C GLN A 153 8.02 27.66 42.78
N THR A 154 9.28 27.86 43.20
CA THR A 154 9.73 28.79 44.25
C THR A 154 11.22 29.01 44.08
#